data_AF-A0A3C1YW48-F1
#
_entry.id   AF-A0A3C1YW48-F1
#
_cell.length_a   1.000
_cell.length_b   1.000
_cell.length_c   1.000
_cell.angle_alpha   90.00
_cell.angle_beta   90.00
_cell.angle_gamma   90.00
#
_symmetry.space_group_name_H-M   'P 1'
#
loop_
_entity.id
_entity.type
_entity.pdbx_description
1 polymer ?
#
loop_
_entity_poly.entity_id
_entity_poly.type
_entity_poly.pdbx_seq_one_letter_code
_entity_poly.pdbx_strand_id
1 'polypeptide(L)'
;FEQFAGFFDLEELDLQPYRPMSVPIDVTIGRERTQRAQVVKQADVIALSALLWERFPVAVHEANVRYYEPRTAHGSSLSPALHALVSARLGDADLAAQYFHDAAAIDLAQHGGKSAGGVHIATLGGLWQAAVLGMGGIRLREDGLVVDPHLPSNWDRLSFPLQWRGRRISVTIDREPGQVTVEVRSGEPMTIELSQGSMQRIMPHHRYVAHRVGPGWSAWQESKR
;
A
#
# COMPACT_ATOMS: atom_id res chain seq x y z
N PHE A 1 7.98 -15.27 -7.91
CA PHE A 1 8.82 -16.02 -6.96
C PHE A 1 8.05 -17.22 -6.48
N GLU A 2 8.74 -18.32 -6.24
CA GLU A 2 8.18 -19.42 -5.47
C GLU A 2 8.25 -19.06 -3.97
N GLN A 3 7.20 -19.34 -3.19
CA GLN A 3 7.12 -18.96 -1.77
C GLN A 3 8.18 -19.70 -0.95
N PHE A 4 8.32 -21.00 -1.20
CA PHE A 4 9.37 -21.87 -0.69
C PHE A 4 9.57 -23.01 -1.69
N ALA A 5 10.72 -23.68 -1.64
CA ALA A 5 11.02 -24.77 -2.58
C ALA A 5 9.93 -25.87 -2.55
N GLY A 6 9.30 -26.12 -3.70
CA GLY A 6 8.23 -27.10 -3.86
C GLY A 6 6.83 -26.57 -3.60
N PHE A 7 6.65 -25.26 -3.38
CA PHE A 7 5.31 -24.66 -3.24
C PHE A 7 4.49 -24.83 -4.52
N PHE A 8 5.11 -24.71 -5.69
CA PHE A 8 4.39 -24.87 -6.96
C PHE A 8 3.93 -26.31 -7.21
N ASP A 9 4.55 -27.29 -6.55
CA ASP A 9 4.20 -28.71 -6.67
C ASP A 9 3.02 -29.12 -5.76
N LEU A 10 2.52 -28.21 -4.91
CA LEU A 10 1.38 -28.45 -4.03
C LEU A 10 0.05 -28.48 -4.79
N GLU A 11 -0.98 -29.06 -4.17
CA GLU A 11 -2.36 -29.10 -4.67
C GLU A 11 -2.86 -27.68 -4.97
N GLU A 12 -3.24 -27.40 -6.21
CA GLU A 12 -3.96 -26.17 -6.53
C GLU A 12 -5.36 -26.23 -5.92
N LEU A 13 -5.68 -25.24 -5.08
CA LEU A 13 -6.99 -25.12 -4.45
C LEU A 13 -7.62 -23.77 -4.82
N ASP A 14 -8.82 -23.83 -5.41
CA ASP A 14 -9.63 -22.62 -5.59
C ASP A 14 -10.21 -22.17 -4.25
N LEU A 15 -9.87 -20.94 -3.86
CA LEU A 15 -10.38 -20.33 -2.62
C LEU A 15 -11.73 -19.64 -2.78
N GLN A 16 -12.21 -19.42 -4.01
CA GLN A 16 -13.48 -18.70 -4.25
C GLN A 16 -14.69 -19.31 -3.53
N PRO A 17 -14.89 -20.65 -3.50
CA PRO A 17 -16.02 -21.25 -2.79
C PRO A 17 -16.02 -21.01 -1.28
N TYR A 18 -14.88 -20.59 -0.71
CA TYR A 18 -14.72 -20.34 0.72
C TYR A 18 -14.83 -18.85 1.09
N ARG A 19 -15.01 -17.94 0.11
CA ARG A 19 -15.09 -16.50 0.35
C ARG A 19 -16.55 -16.04 0.60
N PRO A 20 -16.79 -15.08 1.51
CA PRO A 20 -15.85 -14.57 2.51
C PRO A 20 -15.58 -15.62 3.60
N MET A 21 -14.33 -15.73 4.05
CA MET A 21 -13.95 -16.73 5.05
C MET A 21 -14.40 -16.30 6.45
N SER A 22 -15.46 -16.93 6.96
CA SER A 22 -15.96 -16.71 8.32
C SER A 22 -15.07 -17.33 9.40
N VAL A 23 -14.33 -18.39 9.06
CA VAL A 23 -13.38 -19.09 9.93
C VAL A 23 -12.03 -19.27 9.21
N PRO A 24 -10.91 -19.47 9.95
CA PRO A 24 -9.62 -19.75 9.34
C PRO A 24 -9.67 -20.96 8.38
N ILE A 25 -9.00 -20.85 7.23
CA ILE A 25 -9.07 -21.87 6.18
C ILE A 25 -8.63 -23.27 6.66
N ASP A 26 -7.69 -23.34 7.59
CA ASP A 26 -7.21 -24.61 8.17
C ASP A 26 -8.24 -25.31 9.07
N VAL A 27 -9.23 -24.58 9.56
CA VAL A 27 -10.42 -25.13 10.23
C VAL A 27 -11.40 -25.69 9.20
N THR A 28 -11.54 -25.04 8.05
CA THR A 28 -12.50 -25.43 7.00
C THR A 28 -12.06 -26.67 6.23
N ILE A 29 -10.81 -26.72 5.78
CA ILE A 29 -10.29 -27.81 4.93
C ILE A 29 -9.38 -28.79 5.68
N GLY A 30 -9.08 -28.50 6.95
CA GLY A 30 -8.16 -29.26 7.77
C GLY A 30 -6.70 -28.85 7.57
N ARG A 31 -5.92 -28.96 8.66
CA ARG A 31 -4.49 -28.58 8.67
C ARG A 31 -3.64 -29.40 7.70
N GLU A 32 -3.92 -30.71 7.59
CA GLU A 32 -3.16 -31.61 6.72
C GLU A 32 -3.29 -31.22 5.25
N ARG A 33 -4.52 -30.92 4.78
CA ARG A 33 -4.75 -30.45 3.42
C ARG A 33 -4.18 -29.06 3.21
N THR A 34 -4.35 -28.15 4.16
CA THR A 34 -3.77 -26.80 4.09
C THR A 34 -2.27 -26.82 3.88
N GLN A 35 -1.53 -27.75 4.50
CA GLN A 35 -0.08 -27.90 4.32
C GLN A 35 0.33 -28.48 2.97
N ARG A 36 -0.59 -29.14 2.25
CA ARG A 36 -0.34 -29.77 0.95
C ARG A 36 -0.98 -29.02 -0.22
N ALA A 37 -1.61 -27.88 0.04
CA ALA A 37 -2.28 -27.06 -0.96
C ALA A 37 -1.62 -25.69 -1.10
N GLN A 38 -1.79 -25.06 -2.25
CA GLN A 38 -1.32 -23.70 -2.55
C GLN A 38 -2.18 -22.64 -1.86
N VAL A 39 -2.30 -22.73 -0.54
CA VAL A 39 -3.08 -21.82 0.31
C VAL A 39 -2.14 -21.04 1.20
N VAL A 40 -2.21 -19.72 1.11
CA VAL A 40 -1.36 -18.82 1.87
C VAL A 40 -2.18 -18.14 2.96
N LYS A 41 -1.79 -18.27 4.23
CA LYS A 41 -2.53 -17.66 5.35
C LYS A 41 -2.57 -16.13 5.24
N GLN A 42 -1.46 -15.51 4.88
CA GLN A 42 -1.26 -14.06 4.86
C GLN A 42 -0.19 -13.66 3.85
N ALA A 43 -0.12 -12.38 3.46
CA ALA A 43 0.90 -11.86 2.58
C ALA A 43 2.33 -12.37 2.94
N ASP A 44 2.95 -13.05 1.98
CA ASP A 44 4.32 -13.60 2.08
C ASP A 44 5.17 -13.05 0.93
N VAL A 45 5.07 -13.62 -0.28
CA VAL A 45 5.67 -13.05 -1.50
C VAL A 45 5.12 -11.65 -1.79
N ILE A 46 3.86 -11.38 -1.42
CA ILE A 46 3.27 -10.03 -1.49
C ILE A 46 3.90 -9.10 -0.44
N ALA A 47 4.25 -9.61 0.75
CA ALA A 47 4.98 -8.81 1.74
C ALA A 47 6.39 -8.44 1.26
N LEU A 48 7.07 -9.34 0.53
CA LEU A 48 8.33 -9.02 -0.16
C LEU A 48 8.16 -7.82 -1.10
N SER A 49 7.07 -7.79 -1.89
CA SER A 49 6.75 -6.66 -2.76
C SER A 49 6.51 -5.37 -1.97
N ALA A 50 5.79 -5.43 -0.86
CA ALA A 50 5.53 -4.27 -0.02
C ALA A 50 6.80 -3.68 0.60
N LEU A 51 7.72 -4.54 1.07
CA LEU A 51 8.93 -4.13 1.78
C LEU A 51 10.08 -3.74 0.85
N LEU A 52 10.24 -4.45 -0.27
CA LEU A 52 11.38 -4.34 -1.17
C LEU A 52 10.98 -3.93 -2.59
N TRP A 53 9.95 -3.10 -2.71
CA TRP A 53 9.44 -2.62 -4.01
C TRP A 53 10.53 -2.11 -4.96
N GLU A 54 11.51 -1.38 -4.45
CA GLU A 54 12.59 -0.81 -5.27
C GLU A 54 13.64 -1.84 -5.73
N ARG A 55 13.59 -3.07 -5.24
CA ARG A 55 14.54 -4.14 -5.59
C ARG A 55 14.14 -4.92 -6.83
N PHE A 56 12.90 -4.81 -7.28
CA PHE A 56 12.38 -5.61 -8.39
C PHE A 56 11.60 -4.73 -9.39
N PRO A 57 11.56 -5.12 -10.68
CA PRO A 57 10.70 -4.44 -11.65
C PRO A 57 9.21 -4.56 -11.31
N VAL A 58 8.41 -3.57 -11.71
CA VAL A 58 6.94 -3.57 -11.53
C VAL A 58 6.29 -4.86 -12.06
N ALA A 59 6.72 -5.35 -13.23
CA ALA A 59 6.21 -6.59 -13.82
C ALA A 59 6.41 -7.83 -12.92
N VAL A 60 7.45 -7.86 -12.08
CA VAL A 60 7.66 -8.95 -11.11
C VAL A 60 6.63 -8.85 -9.97
N HIS A 61 6.35 -7.64 -9.49
CA HIS A 61 5.32 -7.42 -8.47
C HIS A 61 3.94 -7.81 -8.99
N GLU A 62 3.60 -7.39 -10.21
CA GLU A 62 2.34 -7.72 -10.88
C GLU A 62 2.16 -9.24 -11.03
N ALA A 63 3.19 -9.94 -11.53
CA ALA A 63 3.15 -11.39 -11.68
C ALA A 63 2.95 -12.11 -10.33
N ASN A 64 3.62 -11.64 -9.27
CA ASN A 64 3.46 -12.21 -7.93
C ASN A 64 2.07 -11.94 -7.34
N VAL A 65 1.54 -10.72 -7.48
CA VAL A 65 0.20 -10.40 -6.97
C VAL A 65 -0.85 -11.23 -7.68
N ARG A 66 -0.80 -11.28 -9.02
CA ARG A 66 -1.72 -12.10 -9.82
C ARG A 66 -1.71 -13.57 -9.41
N TYR A 67 -0.55 -14.10 -9.01
CA TYR A 67 -0.42 -15.49 -8.58
C TYR A 67 -0.91 -15.71 -7.14
N TYR A 68 -0.48 -14.87 -6.20
CA TYR A 68 -0.65 -15.11 -4.77
C TYR A 68 -1.90 -14.50 -4.14
N GLU A 69 -2.45 -13.44 -4.71
CA GLU A 69 -3.70 -12.82 -4.22
C GLU A 69 -4.85 -13.83 -4.16
N PRO A 70 -5.18 -14.57 -5.24
CA PRO A 70 -6.32 -15.50 -5.22
C PRO A 70 -6.07 -16.68 -4.27
N ARG A 71 -4.80 -17.00 -4.01
CA ARG A 71 -4.31 -18.06 -3.11
C ARG A 71 -4.20 -17.61 -1.65
N THR A 72 -4.42 -16.33 -1.34
CA THR A 72 -4.30 -15.81 0.02
C THR A 72 -5.64 -15.85 0.75
N ALA A 73 -5.66 -16.55 1.89
CA ALA A 73 -6.84 -16.73 2.72
C ALA A 73 -7.11 -15.58 3.71
N HIS A 74 -6.16 -14.66 3.88
CA HIS A 74 -6.23 -13.54 4.84
C HIS A 74 -6.61 -13.97 6.27
N GLY A 75 -6.13 -15.14 6.70
CA GLY A 75 -6.30 -15.65 8.07
C GLY A 75 -5.50 -14.89 9.14
N SER A 76 -4.91 -13.75 8.78
CA SER A 76 -4.19 -12.84 9.65
C SER A 76 -4.61 -11.40 9.36
N SER A 77 -4.79 -10.63 10.43
CA SER A 77 -5.26 -9.24 10.34
C SER A 77 -4.29 -8.32 9.58
N LEU A 78 -3.01 -8.68 9.49
CA LEU A 78 -2.00 -7.90 8.77
C LEU A 78 -2.12 -8.03 7.24
N SER A 79 -2.67 -9.16 6.76
CA SER A 79 -2.66 -9.50 5.32
C SER A 79 -3.33 -8.45 4.43
N PRO A 80 -4.56 -7.99 4.73
CA PRO A 80 -5.26 -7.05 3.86
C PRO A 80 -4.50 -5.72 3.69
N ALA A 81 -3.90 -5.19 4.76
CA ALA A 81 -3.20 -3.91 4.67
C ALA A 81 -1.98 -3.96 3.73
N LEU A 82 -1.24 -5.08 3.70
CA LEU A 82 -0.14 -5.26 2.75
C LEU A 82 -0.62 -5.46 1.31
N HIS A 83 -1.75 -6.13 1.11
CA HIS A 83 -2.37 -6.23 -0.22
C HIS A 83 -2.84 -4.85 -0.70
N ALA A 84 -3.47 -4.05 0.17
CA ALA A 84 -3.88 -2.69 -0.14
C ALA A 84 -2.70 -1.83 -0.62
N LEU A 85 -1.57 -1.89 0.10
CA LEU A 85 -0.35 -1.17 -0.27
C LEU A 85 0.14 -1.56 -1.67
N VAL A 86 0.28 -2.87 -1.92
CA VAL A 86 0.87 -3.38 -3.16
C VAL A 86 -0.07 -3.15 -4.35
N SER A 87 -1.39 -3.39 -4.18
CA SER A 87 -2.40 -3.10 -5.21
C SER A 87 -2.41 -1.62 -5.58
N ALA A 88 -2.31 -0.72 -4.60
CA ALA A 88 -2.23 0.72 -4.87
C ALA A 88 -1.02 1.04 -5.75
N ARG A 89 0.16 0.51 -5.43
CA ARG A 89 1.38 0.76 -6.21
C ARG A 89 1.35 0.14 -7.61
N LEU A 90 0.53 -0.90 -7.83
CA LEU A 90 0.29 -1.47 -9.15
C LEU A 90 -0.75 -0.68 -9.95
N GLY A 91 -1.35 0.36 -9.39
CA GLY A 91 -2.39 1.16 -10.02
C GLY A 91 -3.79 0.55 -9.93
N ASP A 92 -3.97 -0.55 -9.17
CA ASP A 92 -5.28 -1.15 -8.92
C ASP A 92 -5.95 -0.46 -7.71
N ALA A 93 -6.47 0.72 -7.99
CA ALA A 93 -7.08 1.63 -7.02
C ALA A 93 -8.29 1.02 -6.30
N ASP A 94 -9.11 0.26 -7.01
CA ASP A 94 -10.34 -0.32 -6.46
C ASP A 94 -10.03 -1.51 -5.55
N LEU A 95 -9.12 -2.41 -5.97
CA LEU A 95 -8.67 -3.51 -5.12
C LEU A 95 -7.91 -3.00 -3.89
N ALA A 96 -7.12 -1.93 -4.06
CA ALA A 96 -6.45 -1.28 -2.93
C ALA A 96 -7.43 -0.72 -1.90
N ALA A 97 -8.50 -0.04 -2.36
CA ALA A 97 -9.54 0.48 -1.49
C ALA A 97 -10.32 -0.62 -0.77
N GLN A 98 -10.65 -1.71 -1.49
CA GLN A 98 -11.30 -2.88 -0.89
C GLN A 98 -10.46 -3.44 0.26
N TYR A 99 -9.17 -3.73 0.01
CA TYR A 99 -8.31 -4.28 1.04
C TYR A 99 -8.01 -3.31 2.19
N PHE A 100 -7.98 -2.00 1.92
CA PHE A 100 -7.85 -0.98 2.96
C PHE A 100 -9.09 -0.97 3.86
N HIS A 101 -10.28 -1.03 3.27
CA HIS A 101 -11.53 -1.14 4.01
C HIS A 101 -11.58 -2.43 4.83
N ASP A 102 -11.21 -3.57 4.24
CA ASP A 102 -11.15 -4.86 4.94
C ASP A 102 -10.20 -4.81 6.14
N ALA A 103 -9.03 -4.19 5.99
CA ALA A 103 -8.10 -3.98 7.10
C ALA A 103 -8.70 -3.09 8.22
N ALA A 104 -9.36 -1.98 7.85
CA ALA A 104 -9.95 -1.06 8.81
C ALA A 104 -11.17 -1.66 9.54
N ALA A 105 -11.97 -2.45 8.83
CA ALA A 105 -13.17 -3.08 9.36
C ALA A 105 -12.87 -4.13 10.45
N ILE A 106 -11.66 -4.70 10.49
CA ILE A 106 -11.28 -5.71 11.50
C ILE A 106 -11.55 -5.22 12.94
N ASP A 107 -11.21 -3.97 13.24
CA ASP A 107 -11.39 -3.39 14.57
C ASP A 107 -12.60 -2.46 14.68
N LEU A 108 -13.05 -1.86 13.55
CA LEU A 108 -14.08 -0.81 13.54
C LEU A 108 -15.49 -1.30 13.16
N ALA A 109 -15.64 -2.51 12.59
CA ALA A 109 -16.96 -2.99 12.19
C ALA A 109 -17.87 -3.22 13.39
N GLN A 110 -19.07 -2.62 13.35
CA GLN A 110 -20.07 -2.68 14.43
C GLN A 110 -20.56 -4.09 14.75
N HIS A 111 -20.54 -5.00 13.76
CA HIS A 111 -20.99 -6.38 13.90
C HIS A 111 -19.91 -7.31 13.34
N GLY A 112 -19.17 -8.00 14.21
CA GLY A 112 -18.11 -8.94 13.80
C GLY A 112 -16.69 -8.39 13.82
N GLY A 113 -16.48 -7.18 14.36
CA GLY A 113 -15.14 -6.72 14.70
C GLY A 113 -14.45 -7.72 15.64
N LYS A 114 -13.24 -8.15 15.29
CA LYS A 114 -12.47 -9.14 16.07
C LYS A 114 -11.76 -8.49 17.28
N SER A 115 -12.09 -7.23 17.57
CA SER A 115 -11.49 -6.42 18.62
C SER A 115 -11.82 -6.88 20.05
N ALA A 116 -12.78 -7.81 20.22
CA ALA A 116 -13.04 -8.46 21.51
C ALA A 116 -11.80 -9.18 22.08
N GLY A 117 -10.88 -9.62 21.21
CA GLY A 117 -9.57 -10.18 21.60
C GLY A 117 -8.47 -9.12 21.82
N GLY A 118 -8.80 -7.83 21.70
CA GLY A 118 -7.86 -6.71 21.66
C GLY A 118 -7.76 -6.09 20.26
N VAL A 119 -7.26 -4.86 20.20
CA VAL A 119 -7.01 -4.15 18.93
C VAL A 119 -5.83 -4.75 18.17
N HIS A 120 -5.91 -4.78 16.85
CA HIS A 120 -4.90 -5.38 16.00
C HIS A 120 -3.81 -4.35 15.64
N ILE A 121 -2.90 -4.08 16.59
CA ILE A 121 -1.88 -3.02 16.46
C ILE A 121 -1.07 -3.10 15.16
N ALA A 122 -0.70 -4.31 14.72
CA ALA A 122 0.03 -4.49 13.46
C ALA A 122 -0.79 -4.04 12.25
N THR A 123 -2.11 -4.30 12.25
CA THR A 123 -3.04 -3.84 11.22
C THR A 123 -3.18 -2.33 11.20
N LEU A 124 -3.24 -1.69 12.38
CA LEU A 124 -3.28 -0.23 12.47
C LEU A 124 -2.02 0.43 11.86
N GLY A 125 -0.85 -0.13 12.14
CA GLY A 125 0.40 0.29 11.47
C GLY A 125 0.40 -0.02 9.97
N GLY A 126 -0.20 -1.14 9.56
CA GLY A 126 -0.39 -1.51 8.17
C GLY A 126 -1.29 -0.55 7.39
N LEU A 127 -2.38 -0.07 8.00
CA LEU A 127 -3.27 0.94 7.40
C LEU A 127 -2.52 2.24 7.12
N TRP A 128 -1.69 2.71 8.05
CA TRP A 128 -0.85 3.88 7.80
C TRP A 128 0.11 3.65 6.62
N GLN A 129 0.73 2.48 6.56
CA GLN A 129 1.63 2.12 5.45
C GLN A 129 0.90 2.04 4.12
N ALA A 130 -0.28 1.42 4.07
CA ALA A 130 -1.10 1.37 2.87
C ALA A 130 -1.45 2.79 2.40
N ALA A 131 -1.95 3.66 3.30
CA ALA A 131 -2.27 5.05 2.97
C ALA A 131 -1.06 5.83 2.46
N VAL A 132 0.04 5.84 3.21
CA VAL A 132 1.19 6.73 2.92
C VAL A 132 2.12 6.15 1.87
N LEU A 133 2.49 4.88 2.00
CA LEU A 133 3.46 4.23 1.10
C LEU A 133 2.80 3.60 -0.13
N GLY A 134 1.52 3.23 -0.03
CA GLY A 134 0.70 2.70 -1.13
C GLY A 134 -0.02 3.80 -1.89
N MET A 135 -1.15 4.30 -1.37
CA MET A 135 -1.99 5.30 -2.05
C MET A 135 -1.29 6.64 -2.25
N GLY A 136 -0.47 7.09 -1.28
CA GLY A 136 0.39 8.25 -1.45
C GLY A 136 1.66 8.00 -2.25
N GLY A 137 2.00 6.71 -2.47
CA GLY A 137 3.20 6.26 -3.17
C GLY A 137 4.49 6.86 -2.69
N ILE A 138 4.59 7.17 -1.38
CA ILE A 138 5.79 7.78 -0.83
C ILE A 138 6.94 6.77 -0.86
N ARG A 139 8.06 7.23 -1.42
CA ARG A 139 9.33 6.50 -1.40
C ARG A 139 10.42 7.38 -0.83
N LEU A 140 11.11 6.87 0.17
CA LEU A 140 12.18 7.59 0.85
C LEU A 140 13.47 7.45 0.05
N ARG A 141 14.16 8.58 -0.15
CA ARG A 141 15.49 8.65 -0.77
C ARG A 141 16.49 9.24 0.21
N GLU A 142 17.76 9.13 -0.12
CA GLU A 142 18.83 9.63 0.74
C GLU A 142 18.68 11.13 1.04
N ASP A 143 18.43 11.94 0.02
CA ASP A 143 18.27 13.40 0.17
C ASP A 143 16.87 13.90 -0.17
N GLY A 144 15.85 13.06 -0.01
CA GLY A 144 14.54 13.41 -0.55
C GLY A 144 13.44 12.39 -0.36
N LEU A 145 12.35 12.62 -1.07
CA LEU A 145 11.29 11.64 -1.29
C LEU A 145 10.83 11.67 -2.74
N VAL A 146 10.28 10.54 -3.18
CA VAL A 146 9.46 10.45 -4.39
C VAL A 146 8.00 10.36 -3.96
N VAL A 147 7.13 11.05 -4.69
CA VAL A 147 5.67 10.92 -4.58
C VAL A 147 5.15 10.24 -5.84
N ASP A 148 4.32 9.22 -5.69
CA ASP A 148 3.69 8.49 -6.78
C ASP A 148 2.20 8.27 -6.47
N PRO A 149 1.33 9.26 -6.75
CA PRO A 149 -0.05 9.23 -6.27
C PRO A 149 -0.91 8.14 -6.93
N HIS A 150 -1.50 7.28 -6.10
CA HIS A 150 -2.41 6.19 -6.46
C HIS A 150 -3.69 6.24 -5.61
N LEU A 151 -4.34 7.40 -5.58
CA LEU A 151 -5.57 7.56 -4.77
C LEU A 151 -6.71 6.69 -5.33
N PRO A 152 -7.43 5.99 -4.45
CA PRO A 152 -8.69 5.35 -4.80
C PRO A 152 -9.69 6.31 -5.44
N SER A 153 -10.54 5.77 -6.32
CA SER A 153 -11.61 6.52 -7.00
C SER A 153 -12.59 7.21 -6.04
N ASN A 154 -12.79 6.63 -4.85
CA ASN A 154 -13.65 7.14 -3.79
C ASN A 154 -12.95 8.10 -2.80
N TRP A 155 -11.70 8.48 -3.02
CA TRP A 155 -10.96 9.44 -2.18
C TRP A 155 -10.77 10.75 -2.92
N ASP A 156 -11.16 11.86 -2.31
CA ASP A 156 -10.94 13.19 -2.89
C ASP A 156 -9.57 13.77 -2.55
N ARG A 157 -9.06 13.43 -1.35
CA ARG A 157 -7.79 13.96 -0.83
C ARG A 157 -7.14 13.00 0.16
N LEU A 158 -5.81 12.92 0.10
CA LEU A 158 -4.98 12.34 1.15
C LEU A 158 -3.97 13.40 1.62
N SER A 159 -3.93 13.70 2.92
CA SER A 159 -2.97 14.63 3.50
C SER A 159 -2.37 14.07 4.78
N PHE A 160 -1.05 14.12 4.90
CA PHE A 160 -0.33 13.58 6.05
C PHE A 160 0.99 14.33 6.32
N PRO A 161 1.42 14.38 7.59
CA PRO A 161 2.78 14.77 7.94
C PRO A 161 3.74 13.59 7.81
N LEU A 162 5.01 13.88 7.53
CA LEU A 162 6.11 12.91 7.53
C LEU A 162 7.33 13.55 8.19
N GLN A 163 8.10 12.75 8.93
CA GLN A 163 9.41 13.16 9.42
C GLN A 163 10.50 12.28 8.79
N TRP A 164 11.43 12.90 8.07
CA TRP A 164 12.51 12.19 7.38
C TRP A 164 13.84 12.91 7.56
N ARG A 165 14.83 12.23 8.13
CA ARG A 165 16.19 12.76 8.35
C ARG A 165 16.19 14.18 8.96
N GLY A 166 15.41 14.37 10.03
CA GLY A 166 15.29 15.65 10.73
C GLY A 166 14.37 16.69 10.09
N ARG A 167 13.81 16.41 8.90
CA ARG A 167 12.88 17.31 8.19
C ARG A 167 11.44 16.97 8.52
N ARG A 168 10.61 17.97 8.82
CA ARG A 168 9.16 17.81 8.97
C ARG A 168 8.50 18.24 7.67
N ILE A 169 7.73 17.35 7.07
CA ILE A 169 7.19 17.50 5.73
C ILE A 169 5.67 17.35 5.81
N SER A 170 4.94 18.14 5.03
CA SER A 170 3.52 17.95 4.77
C SER A 170 3.38 17.51 3.33
N VAL A 171 2.62 16.45 3.08
CA VAL A 171 2.23 16.05 1.73
C VAL A 171 0.71 16.10 1.65
N THR A 172 0.18 16.69 0.59
CA THR A 172 -1.24 16.66 0.25
C THR A 172 -1.38 16.24 -1.21
N ILE A 173 -2.28 15.31 -1.45
CA ILE A 173 -2.61 14.80 -2.77
C ILE A 173 -4.11 14.99 -2.94
N ASP A 174 -4.50 15.74 -3.97
CA ASP A 174 -5.89 15.97 -4.36
C ASP A 174 -6.18 15.18 -5.64
N ARG A 175 -7.29 14.43 -5.67
CA ARG A 175 -7.71 13.67 -6.86
C ARG A 175 -8.17 14.60 -7.98
N GLU A 176 -8.96 15.62 -7.63
CA GLU A 176 -9.44 16.67 -8.54
C GLU A 176 -8.97 18.03 -7.99
N PRO A 177 -8.20 18.83 -8.74
CA PRO A 177 -7.89 18.72 -10.18
C PRO A 177 -6.67 17.83 -10.51
N GLY A 178 -6.28 16.91 -9.62
CA GLY A 178 -5.05 16.13 -9.77
C GLY A 178 -3.85 16.96 -9.37
N GLN A 179 -3.64 17.16 -8.07
CA GLN A 179 -2.62 18.06 -7.54
C GLN A 179 -1.82 17.38 -6.43
N VAL A 180 -0.51 17.58 -6.42
CA VAL A 180 0.36 17.25 -5.29
C VAL A 180 0.94 18.52 -4.73
N THR A 181 0.79 18.71 -3.43
CA THR A 181 1.40 19.80 -2.67
C THR A 181 2.36 19.22 -1.65
N VAL A 182 3.59 19.73 -1.63
CA VAL A 182 4.58 19.41 -0.59
C VAL A 182 5.14 20.67 0.06
N GLU A 183 5.27 20.61 1.37
CA GLU A 183 5.82 21.67 2.19
C GLU A 183 6.84 21.10 3.18
N VAL A 184 8.05 21.64 3.18
CA VAL A 184 9.04 21.37 4.24
C VAL A 184 8.74 22.33 5.38
N ARG A 185 8.07 21.87 6.43
CA ARG A 185 7.68 22.71 7.57
C ARG A 185 8.87 23.11 8.45
N SER A 186 9.92 22.29 8.52
CA SER A 186 11.17 22.58 9.22
C SER A 186 12.28 21.61 8.78
N GLY A 187 13.54 21.98 9.03
CA GLY A 187 14.73 21.18 8.73
C GLY A 187 15.52 21.74 7.54
N GLU A 188 16.46 20.96 7.01
CA GLU A 188 17.28 21.35 5.86
C GLU A 188 16.52 21.19 4.53
N PRO A 189 16.91 21.93 3.47
CA PRO A 189 16.41 21.68 2.11
C PRO A 189 16.52 20.21 1.72
N MET A 190 15.62 19.78 0.84
CA MET A 190 15.57 18.39 0.36
C MET A 190 15.13 18.34 -1.10
N THR A 191 15.26 17.18 -1.72
CA THR A 191 14.80 16.92 -3.08
C THR A 191 13.44 16.25 -3.06
N ILE A 192 12.56 16.66 -3.97
CA ILE A 192 11.30 15.97 -4.26
C ILE A 192 11.25 15.55 -5.71
N GLU A 193 10.68 14.38 -5.96
CA GLU A 193 10.45 13.83 -7.28
C GLU A 193 9.00 13.36 -7.39
N LEU A 194 8.39 13.50 -8.57
CA LEU A 194 7.15 12.81 -8.94
C LEU A 194 7.47 11.63 -9.83
N SER A 195 6.76 10.51 -9.66
CA SER A 195 6.84 9.42 -10.62
C SER A 195 6.54 9.96 -12.02
N GLN A 196 7.45 9.69 -12.97
CA GLN A 196 7.34 10.17 -14.35
C GLN A 196 7.22 11.71 -14.46
N GLY A 197 7.76 12.46 -13.49
CA GLY A 197 7.72 13.92 -13.46
C GLY A 197 9.07 14.55 -13.15
N SER A 198 9.05 15.85 -12.83
CA SER A 198 10.27 16.60 -12.52
C SER A 198 10.81 16.32 -11.11
N MET A 199 12.12 16.37 -10.98
CA MET A 199 12.83 16.46 -9.70
C MET A 199 13.09 17.93 -9.37
N GLN A 200 12.86 18.35 -8.13
CA GLN A 200 13.04 19.73 -7.68
C GLN A 200 13.70 19.78 -6.30
N ARG A 201 14.62 20.74 -6.12
CA ARG A 201 15.11 21.10 -4.78
C ARG A 201 14.09 22.01 -4.11
N ILE A 202 13.65 21.65 -2.90
CA ILE A 202 12.63 22.37 -2.14
C ILE A 202 13.18 22.93 -0.85
N MET A 203 12.78 24.16 -0.54
CA MET A 203 13.27 24.94 0.59
C MET A 203 12.34 24.84 1.81
N PRO A 204 12.88 24.93 3.05
CA PRO A 204 12.08 25.02 4.26
C PRO A 204 11.14 26.22 4.26
N HIS A 205 9.95 26.05 4.84
CA HIS A 205 8.87 27.03 4.92
C HIS A 205 8.24 27.44 3.58
N HIS A 206 8.62 26.80 2.49
CA HIS A 206 8.08 27.04 1.16
C HIS A 206 7.12 25.89 0.77
N ARG A 207 6.14 26.22 -0.08
CA ARG A 207 5.17 25.28 -0.61
C ARG A 207 5.43 25.05 -2.09
N TYR A 208 5.44 23.78 -2.50
CA TYR A 208 5.63 23.37 -3.87
C TYR A 208 4.42 22.59 -4.34
N VAL A 209 3.96 22.90 -5.55
CA VAL A 209 2.75 22.32 -6.14
C VAL A 209 3.09 21.78 -7.53
N ALA A 210 2.52 20.64 -7.86
CA ALA A 210 2.51 20.08 -9.20
C ALA A 210 1.11 19.59 -9.55
N HIS A 211 0.78 19.64 -10.83
CA HIS A 211 -0.53 19.27 -11.36
C HIS A 211 -0.39 18.11 -12.34
N ARG A 212 -1.41 17.25 -12.40
CA ARG A 212 -1.48 16.16 -13.36
C ARG A 212 -1.66 16.74 -14.77
N VAL A 213 -0.86 16.25 -15.72
CA VAL A 213 -0.91 16.65 -17.14
C VAL A 213 -0.93 15.38 -17.98
N GLY A 214 -2.12 14.98 -18.43
CA GLY A 214 -2.32 13.69 -19.08
C GLY A 214 -1.92 12.52 -18.16
N PRO A 215 -1.08 11.57 -18.62
CA PRO A 215 -0.60 10.48 -17.78
C PRO A 215 0.51 10.90 -16.79
N GLY A 216 1.11 12.09 -16.96
CA GLY A 216 2.26 12.54 -16.17
C GLY A 216 1.96 13.75 -15.28
N TRP A 217 3.01 14.46 -14.88
CA TRP A 217 2.93 15.61 -13.98
C TRP A 217 3.64 16.83 -14.56
N SER A 218 3.15 18.02 -14.23
CA SER A 218 3.83 19.28 -14.51
C SER A 218 5.16 19.37 -13.76
N ALA A 219 5.98 20.35 -14.14
CA ALA A 219 7.08 20.77 -13.30
C ALA A 219 6.56 21.28 -11.94
N TRP A 220 7.36 21.12 -10.89
CA TRP A 220 7.08 21.73 -9.59
C TRP A 220 7.11 23.26 -9.68
N GLN A 221 6.13 23.90 -9.07
CA GLN A 221 6.05 25.35 -8.94
C GLN A 221 6.03 25.74 -7.47
N GLU A 222 6.80 26.76 -7.12
CA GLU A 222 6.73 27.34 -5.79
C GLU A 222 5.47 28.21 -5.70
N SER A 223 4.61 27.90 -4.72
CA SER A 223 3.41 28.67 -4.42
C SER A 223 3.66 29.54 -3.20
N LYS A 224 3.32 30.83 -3.30
CA LYS A 224 3.20 31.69 -2.11
C LYS A 224 2.03 31.16 -1.25
N ARG A 225 2.20 31.23 0.07
CA ARG A 225 1.18 30.79 1.04
C ARG A 225 -0.05 31.68 1.00
#